data_AF-A0AB73MJG6-F1
#
_entry.id   AF-A0AB73MJG6-F1
#
_cell.length_a   1.000
_cell.length_b   1.000
_cell.length_c   1.000
_cell.angle_alpha   90.00
_cell.angle_beta   90.00
_cell.angle_gamma   90.00
#
_symmetry.space_group_name_H-M   'P 1'
#
loop_
_entity.id
_entity.type
_entity.pdbx_description
1 polymer ?
#
loop_
_entity_poly.entity_id
_entity_poly.type
_entity_poly.pdbx_seq_one_letter_code
_entity_poly.pdbx_strand_id
1 'polypeptide(L)'
;MTSTSDLHALEQGTTTQEALVFFDNLEPVRSEELVGQRWHGGEVPTGHSMDGILTVSGWYGKQFDDVDHVHPLLFSDGGGDIFAVDPMLAPMGLAGRISGLTESPMVKRTSPTALSALKPLIRTNKHRARLRNIEFRGAVSAAMVYDHKAIIDHFRKVDDDTLLGIMDLRDMDQPYFFTLRRD
;
A
#
# COMPACT_ATOMS: atom_id res chain seq x y z
N MET A 1 -17.36 -14.64 -8.31
CA MET A 1 -16.39 -15.54 -8.98
C MET A 1 -15.65 -14.85 -10.14
N THR A 2 -16.15 -13.76 -10.72
CA THR A 2 -15.45 -12.98 -11.78
C THR A 2 -14.37 -12.04 -11.25
N SER A 3 -14.60 -11.39 -10.09
CA SER A 3 -13.71 -10.35 -9.54
C SER A 3 -12.25 -10.79 -9.31
N THR A 4 -12.01 -12.00 -8.80
CA THR A 4 -10.66 -12.47 -8.50
C THR A 4 -9.84 -12.77 -9.76
N SER A 5 -10.45 -13.35 -10.80
CA SER A 5 -9.77 -13.59 -12.08
C SER A 5 -9.47 -12.28 -12.81
N ASP A 6 -10.40 -11.33 -12.77
CA ASP A 6 -10.22 -10.00 -13.35
C ASP A 6 -9.10 -9.24 -12.61
N LEU A 7 -9.06 -9.31 -11.27
CA LEU A 7 -7.98 -8.72 -10.48
C LEU A 7 -6.61 -9.30 -10.88
N HIS A 8 -6.52 -10.62 -11.03
CA HIS A 8 -5.25 -11.26 -11.38
C HIS A 8 -4.71 -10.76 -12.73
N ALA A 9 -5.60 -10.47 -13.70
CA ALA A 9 -5.21 -9.87 -14.98
C ALA A 9 -4.63 -8.46 -14.78
N LEU A 10 -5.23 -7.63 -13.91
CA LEU A 10 -4.71 -6.30 -13.59
C LEU A 10 -3.34 -6.34 -12.91
N GLU A 11 -3.11 -7.34 -12.05
CA GLU A 11 -1.82 -7.53 -11.37
C GLU A 11 -0.68 -7.91 -12.34
N GLN A 12 -0.99 -8.35 -13.57
CA GLN A 12 0.02 -8.55 -14.63
C GLN A 12 0.41 -7.25 -15.36
N GLY A 13 -0.25 -6.14 -15.03
CA GLY A 13 -0.07 -4.84 -15.67
C GLY A 13 -1.32 -4.40 -16.44
N THR A 14 -1.73 -3.16 -16.22
CA THR A 14 -2.95 -2.58 -16.79
C THR A 14 -2.78 -1.06 -16.98
N THR A 15 -3.82 -0.38 -17.45
CA THR A 15 -3.86 1.09 -17.47
C THR A 15 -4.56 1.63 -16.23
N THR A 16 -4.25 2.86 -15.84
CA THR A 16 -4.98 3.59 -14.78
C THR A 16 -6.50 3.58 -15.03
N GLN A 17 -6.94 3.75 -16.29
CA GLN A 17 -8.36 3.79 -16.61
C GLN A 17 -9.05 2.44 -16.40
N GLU A 18 -8.43 1.33 -16.80
CA GLU A 18 -8.98 -0.01 -16.58
C GLU A 18 -9.05 -0.35 -15.08
N ALA A 19 -8.01 -0.02 -14.31
CA ALA A 19 -7.99 -0.21 -12.87
C ALA A 19 -9.08 0.61 -12.15
N LEU A 20 -9.33 1.85 -12.58
CA LEU A 20 -10.43 2.68 -12.08
C LEU A 20 -11.80 2.07 -12.38
N VAL A 21 -12.02 1.61 -13.62
CA VAL A 21 -13.28 0.96 -14.02
C VAL A 21 -13.53 -0.30 -13.19
N PHE A 22 -12.49 -1.10 -12.96
CA PHE A 22 -12.61 -2.27 -12.11
C PHE A 22 -12.95 -1.87 -10.65
N PHE A 23 -12.22 -0.91 -10.07
CA PHE A 23 -12.47 -0.40 -8.72
C PHE A 23 -13.91 0.13 -8.53
N ASP A 24 -14.44 0.87 -9.50
CA ASP A 24 -15.78 1.45 -9.44
C ASP A 24 -16.91 0.39 -9.43
N ASN A 25 -16.64 -0.81 -9.96
CA ASN A 25 -17.58 -1.93 -9.99
C ASN A 25 -17.52 -2.82 -8.73
N LEU A 26 -16.56 -2.59 -7.83
CA LEU A 26 -16.41 -3.37 -6.60
C LEU A 26 -17.31 -2.86 -5.47
N GLU A 27 -17.74 -3.80 -4.62
CA GLU A 27 -18.55 -3.47 -3.45
C GLU A 27 -17.76 -2.61 -2.46
N PRO A 28 -18.40 -1.60 -1.83
CA PRO A 28 -17.79 -0.90 -0.70
C PRO A 28 -17.64 -1.86 0.49
N VAL A 29 -16.63 -1.61 1.32
CA VAL A 29 -16.39 -2.31 2.57
C VAL A 29 -16.41 -1.31 3.71
N ARG A 30 -16.88 -1.68 4.90
CA ARG A 30 -16.84 -0.79 6.05
C ARG A 30 -15.57 -0.90 6.86
N SER A 31 -15.17 0.21 7.46
CA SER A 31 -13.97 0.30 8.32
C SER A 31 -13.98 -0.75 9.43
N GLU A 32 -15.16 -1.01 10.02
CA GLU A 32 -15.36 -1.97 11.09
C GLU A 32 -15.21 -3.44 10.65
N GLU A 33 -15.24 -3.72 9.34
CA GLU A 33 -15.03 -5.07 8.79
C GLU A 33 -13.53 -5.40 8.60
N LEU A 34 -12.68 -4.37 8.62
CA LEU A 34 -11.25 -4.51 8.32
C LEU A 34 -10.37 -4.67 9.57
N VAL A 35 -10.90 -4.33 10.75
CA VAL A 35 -10.16 -4.29 12.02
C VAL A 35 -9.86 -5.67 12.59
N GLY A 36 -8.87 -5.73 13.49
CA GLY A 36 -8.37 -6.95 14.13
C GLY A 36 -7.50 -7.81 13.23
N GLN A 37 -7.06 -7.29 12.08
CA GLN A 37 -6.51 -8.08 11.00
C GLN A 37 -5.23 -7.45 10.43
N ARG A 38 -4.34 -8.33 9.98
CA ARG A 38 -3.15 -7.97 9.21
C ARG A 38 -3.38 -8.35 7.75
N TRP A 39 -2.84 -7.52 6.88
CA TRP A 39 -3.05 -7.60 5.45
C TRP A 39 -1.72 -7.55 4.73
N HIS A 40 -1.43 -8.56 3.93
CA HIS A 40 -0.31 -8.62 3.02
C HIS A 40 -0.56 -7.78 1.76
N GLY A 41 0.39 -6.91 1.44
CA GLY A 41 0.36 -5.99 0.31
C GLY A 41 0.75 -6.63 -1.01
N GLY A 42 0.08 -6.24 -2.08
CA GLY A 42 0.48 -6.50 -3.46
C GLY A 42 0.38 -5.23 -4.29
N GLU A 43 1.01 -5.21 -5.45
CA GLU A 43 0.99 -4.07 -6.38
C GLU A 43 0.08 -4.37 -7.58
N VAL A 44 -0.59 -3.34 -8.11
CA VAL A 44 -1.31 -3.40 -9.39
C VAL A 44 -0.63 -2.41 -10.34
N PRO A 45 0.28 -2.87 -11.22
CA PRO A 45 1.06 -1.98 -12.06
C PRO A 45 0.18 -1.24 -13.07
N THR A 46 0.25 0.09 -13.09
CA THR A 46 -0.56 0.96 -13.96
C THR A 46 0.29 1.89 -14.85
N GLY A 47 1.62 1.74 -14.80
CA GLY A 47 2.56 2.70 -15.36
C GLY A 47 2.86 3.85 -14.41
N HIS A 48 2.65 3.64 -13.10
CA HIS A 48 2.95 4.65 -12.09
C HIS A 48 4.46 4.80 -11.90
N SER A 49 4.92 6.01 -11.62
CA SER A 49 6.33 6.29 -11.28
C SER A 49 6.82 5.57 -10.00
N MET A 50 5.91 4.93 -9.26
CA MET A 50 6.19 4.19 -8.03
C MET A 50 6.09 2.68 -8.24
N ASP A 51 5.69 2.24 -9.44
CA ASP A 51 5.59 0.82 -9.75
C ASP A 51 6.93 0.12 -9.47
N GLY A 52 6.88 -0.99 -8.75
CA GLY A 52 8.03 -1.81 -8.35
C GLY A 52 8.78 -1.30 -7.11
N ILE A 53 8.53 -0.09 -6.63
CA ILE A 53 9.29 0.49 -5.49
C ILE A 53 8.93 -0.22 -4.18
N LEU A 54 7.63 -0.43 -3.93
CA LEU A 54 7.19 -1.04 -2.68
C LEU A 54 7.64 -2.50 -2.57
N THR A 55 7.55 -3.25 -3.67
CA THR A 55 8.02 -4.64 -3.76
C THR A 55 9.50 -4.78 -3.43
N VAL A 56 10.35 -3.90 -3.97
CA VAL A 56 11.81 -3.94 -3.72
C VAL A 56 12.17 -3.45 -2.30
N SER A 57 11.33 -2.63 -1.69
CA SER A 57 11.57 -2.07 -0.36
C SER A 57 11.39 -3.07 0.80
N GLY A 58 10.83 -4.25 0.55
CA GLY A 58 10.46 -5.22 1.58
C GLY A 58 9.15 -4.85 2.30
N TRP A 59 8.30 -4.04 1.67
CA TRP A 59 6.97 -3.74 2.17
C TRP A 59 6.17 -5.03 2.27
N TYR A 60 5.69 -5.31 3.48
CA TYR A 60 4.86 -6.48 3.78
C TYR A 60 3.39 -6.15 3.59
N GLY A 61 2.94 -4.99 4.07
CA GLY A 61 1.51 -4.64 4.05
C GLY A 61 1.09 -3.67 5.14
N LYS A 62 -0.09 -3.92 5.73
CA LYS A 62 -0.75 -3.04 6.72
C LYS A 62 -1.36 -3.86 7.86
N GLN A 63 -1.54 -3.26 9.03
CA GLN A 63 -2.27 -3.87 10.15
C GLN A 63 -3.26 -2.88 10.75
N PHE A 64 -4.50 -3.34 10.89
CA PHE A 64 -5.62 -2.55 11.39
C PHE A 64 -6.02 -3.12 12.74
N ASP A 65 -5.47 -2.60 13.84
CA ASP A 65 -5.81 -3.11 15.18
C ASP A 65 -7.25 -2.73 15.52
N ASP A 66 -7.59 -1.46 15.31
CA ASP A 66 -8.96 -0.93 15.31
C ASP A 66 -9.08 0.30 14.39
N VAL A 67 -10.25 0.97 14.41
CA VAL A 67 -10.54 2.10 13.53
C VAL A 67 -9.68 3.34 13.81
N ASP A 68 -9.10 3.46 15.00
CA ASP A 68 -8.25 4.59 15.42
C ASP A 68 -6.77 4.21 15.58
N HIS A 69 -6.45 2.92 15.50
CA HIS A 69 -5.11 2.37 15.71
C HIS A 69 -4.66 1.53 14.50
N VAL A 70 -4.03 2.19 13.53
CA VAL A 70 -3.51 1.54 12.31
C VAL A 70 -2.00 1.68 12.17
N HIS A 71 -1.37 0.56 11.82
CA HIS A 71 -0.01 0.51 11.29
C HIS A 71 -0.06 0.48 9.75
N PRO A 72 0.11 1.64 9.09
CA PRO A 72 -0.10 1.76 7.64
C PRO A 72 1.02 1.16 6.79
N LEU A 73 2.18 0.90 7.39
CA LEU A 73 3.37 0.37 6.73
C LEU A 73 4.02 -0.70 7.62
N LEU A 74 3.87 -1.95 7.22
CA LEU A 74 4.61 -3.08 7.75
C LEU A 74 5.70 -3.49 6.75
N PHE A 75 6.84 -3.90 7.27
CA PHE A 75 7.94 -4.46 6.51
C PHE A 75 8.31 -5.82 7.08
N SER A 76 8.81 -6.72 6.23
CA SER A 76 9.40 -7.99 6.65
C SER A 76 10.89 -7.97 6.35
N ASP A 77 11.70 -8.45 7.30
CA ASP A 77 13.10 -8.75 7.00
C ASP A 77 13.27 -10.15 6.39
N GLY A 78 14.50 -10.49 5.98
CA GLY A 78 14.82 -11.80 5.40
C GLY A 78 14.68 -12.98 6.37
N GLY A 79 14.45 -12.73 7.67
CA GLY A 79 14.14 -13.73 8.69
C GLY A 79 12.64 -13.91 8.93
N GLY A 80 11.79 -13.12 8.26
CA GLY A 80 10.34 -13.17 8.42
C GLY A 80 9.79 -12.37 9.60
N ASP A 81 10.62 -11.58 10.30
CA ASP A 81 10.10 -10.70 11.35
C ASP A 81 9.39 -9.49 10.73
N ILE A 82 8.11 -9.33 11.05
CA ILE A 82 7.25 -8.26 10.57
C ILE A 82 7.26 -7.12 11.58
N PHE A 83 7.55 -5.90 11.13
CA PHE A 83 7.61 -4.72 11.98
C PHE A 83 7.02 -3.47 11.31
N ALA A 84 6.40 -2.60 12.11
CA ALA A 84 5.84 -1.34 11.64
C ALA A 84 6.91 -0.26 11.49
N VAL A 85 6.77 0.58 10.46
CA VAL A 85 7.67 1.70 10.15
C VAL A 85 6.89 3.01 10.12
N ASP A 86 7.50 4.08 10.62
CA ASP A 86 6.89 5.41 10.57
C ASP A 86 6.86 5.92 9.11
N PRO A 87 5.69 6.23 8.53
CA PRO A 87 5.60 6.75 7.17
C PRO A 87 6.46 8.00 6.95
N MET A 88 6.71 8.83 7.97
CA MET A 88 7.56 10.01 7.83
C MET A 88 9.01 9.67 7.49
N LEU A 89 9.46 8.46 7.81
CA LEU A 89 10.79 7.96 7.46
C LEU A 89 10.83 7.28 6.09
N ALA A 90 9.66 6.96 5.51
CA ALA A 90 9.57 6.37 4.17
C ALA A 90 9.74 7.47 3.10
N PRO A 91 10.77 7.41 2.24
CA PRO A 91 11.07 8.44 1.26
C PRO A 91 10.15 8.33 0.02
N MET A 92 8.83 8.52 0.21
CA MET A 92 7.85 8.53 -0.88
C MET A 92 8.06 9.69 -1.87
N GLY A 93 8.82 10.73 -1.49
CA GLY A 93 9.11 11.91 -2.32
C GLY A 93 10.49 11.95 -2.99
N LEU A 94 11.36 10.95 -2.77
CA LEU A 94 12.70 10.93 -3.37
C LEU A 94 12.81 10.01 -4.60
N ALA A 95 11.82 9.14 -4.81
CA ALA A 95 11.75 8.23 -5.97
C ALA A 95 11.78 8.97 -7.32
N GLY A 96 11.10 10.12 -7.42
CA GLY A 96 11.04 10.91 -8.66
C GLY A 96 12.31 11.71 -9.00
N ARG A 97 13.32 11.76 -8.13
CA ARG A 97 14.58 12.50 -8.38
C ARG A 97 15.80 11.61 -8.57
N ILE A 98 15.63 10.28 -8.47
CA ILE A 98 16.72 9.30 -8.51
C ILE A 98 16.79 8.57 -9.87
N SER A 99 15.90 8.85 -10.83
CA SER A 99 16.01 8.30 -12.20
C SER A 99 17.32 8.66 -12.94
N GLY A 100 18.18 9.51 -12.36
CA GLY A 100 19.55 9.76 -12.85
C GLY A 100 20.68 9.03 -12.10
N LEU A 101 20.39 8.25 -11.06
CA LEU A 101 21.41 7.56 -10.24
C LEU A 101 21.28 6.02 -10.27
N THR A 102 20.27 5.49 -10.95
CA THR A 102 19.98 4.05 -11.09
C THR A 102 20.98 3.27 -11.94
N GLU A 103 21.91 3.96 -12.61
CA GLU A 103 22.96 3.36 -13.44
C GLU A 103 24.27 3.10 -12.67
N SER A 104 24.31 3.29 -11.35
CA SER A 104 25.53 3.03 -10.57
C SER A 104 25.61 1.56 -10.13
N PRO A 105 26.67 0.80 -10.51
CA PRO A 105 26.87 -0.61 -10.12
C PRO A 105 26.90 -0.85 -8.60
N MET A 106 27.01 0.22 -7.82
CA MET A 106 27.09 0.21 -6.36
C MET A 106 25.72 0.07 -5.67
N VAL A 107 24.61 0.41 -6.35
CA VAL A 107 23.24 0.32 -5.78
C VAL A 107 22.69 -1.11 -5.83
N LYS A 108 23.09 -1.91 -6.83
CA LYS A 108 22.73 -3.34 -6.96
C LYS A 108 23.31 -4.23 -5.84
N ARG A 109 24.05 -3.66 -4.88
CA ARG A 109 24.75 -4.38 -3.82
C ARG A 109 24.25 -4.04 -2.41
N THR A 110 23.12 -3.35 -2.29
CA THR A 110 22.42 -3.24 -1.00
C THR A 110 21.66 -4.54 -0.75
N SER A 111 22.31 -5.45 -0.04
CA SER A 111 21.76 -6.73 0.36
C SER A 111 20.55 -6.56 1.30
N PRO A 112 19.64 -7.54 1.39
CA PRO A 112 18.54 -7.57 2.37
C PRO A 112 18.99 -7.32 3.82
N THR A 113 20.27 -7.55 4.13
CA THR A 113 20.91 -7.27 5.42
C THR A 113 21.06 -5.78 5.75
N ALA A 114 21.05 -4.86 4.78
CA ALA A 114 21.17 -3.42 5.04
C ALA A 114 19.91 -2.86 5.74
N LEU A 115 18.72 -3.32 5.35
CA LEU A 115 17.46 -2.93 6.01
C LEU A 115 17.41 -3.46 7.45
N SER A 116 17.90 -4.68 7.67
CA SER A 116 17.97 -5.30 9.01
C SER A 116 18.86 -4.53 9.98
N ALA A 117 19.94 -3.88 9.51
CA ALA A 117 20.83 -3.09 10.36
C ALA A 117 20.23 -1.73 10.79
N LEU A 118 19.34 -1.15 9.97
CA LEU A 118 18.63 0.11 10.26
C LEU A 118 17.32 -0.11 11.03
N LYS A 119 16.90 -1.36 11.22
CA LYS A 119 15.67 -1.78 11.88
C LYS A 119 15.33 -1.03 13.19
N PRO A 120 16.24 -0.86 14.18
CA PRO A 120 15.87 -0.16 15.41
C PRO A 120 15.61 1.35 15.21
N LEU A 121 16.13 1.95 14.14
CA LEU A 121 15.95 3.37 13.84
C LEU A 121 14.64 3.64 13.07
N ILE A 122 14.20 2.69 12.24
CA ILE A 122 13.00 2.83 11.40
C ILE A 122 11.75 2.20 12.02
N ARG A 123 11.91 1.23 12.94
CA ARG A 123 10.81 0.56 13.62
C ARG A 123 10.08 1.54 14.55
N THR A 124 8.76 1.45 14.54
CA THR A 124 7.90 2.18 15.46
C THR A 124 6.84 1.24 16.03
N ASN A 125 6.42 1.52 17.27
CA ASN A 125 5.22 0.90 17.85
C ASN A 125 4.03 1.86 17.86
N LYS A 126 4.18 3.06 17.28
CA LYS A 126 3.11 4.06 17.22
C LYS A 126 2.23 3.82 16.01
N HIS A 127 0.93 3.94 16.20
CA HIS A 127 -0.04 4.03 15.11
C HIS A 127 0.14 5.36 14.35
N ARG A 128 -0.11 5.32 13.05
CA ARG A 128 0.21 6.41 12.10
C ARG A 128 -0.88 6.69 11.08
N ALA A 129 -2.02 6.03 11.25
CA ALA A 129 -3.19 6.21 10.43
C ALA A 129 -4.44 5.79 11.21
N ARG A 130 -5.59 6.09 10.63
CA ARG A 130 -6.92 5.73 11.14
C ARG A 130 -7.82 5.30 9.98
N LEU A 131 -8.79 4.44 10.25
CA LEU A 131 -9.83 4.07 9.28
C LEU A 131 -11.05 4.97 9.43
N ARG A 132 -11.59 5.46 8.32
CA ARG A 132 -12.85 6.20 8.25
C ARG A 132 -13.64 5.76 7.03
N ASN A 133 -14.96 5.83 7.12
CA ASN A 133 -15.81 5.62 5.95
C ASN A 133 -15.93 6.95 5.20
N ILE A 134 -15.31 7.02 4.03
CA ILE A 134 -15.17 8.23 3.22
C ILE A 134 -15.81 7.98 1.86
N GLU A 135 -16.55 8.96 1.34
CA GLU A 135 -17.05 8.92 -0.03
C GLU A 135 -15.91 9.13 -1.03
N PHE A 136 -15.77 8.20 -1.96
CA PHE A 136 -14.82 8.31 -3.07
C PHE A 136 -15.41 7.64 -4.31
N ARG A 137 -15.38 8.37 -5.43
CA ARG A 137 -15.92 7.92 -6.72
C ARG A 137 -17.37 7.41 -6.61
N GLY A 138 -18.21 8.15 -5.88
CA GLY A 138 -19.66 7.92 -5.81
C GLY A 138 -20.11 6.81 -4.86
N ALA A 139 -19.24 6.25 -4.03
CA ALA A 139 -19.69 5.44 -2.89
C ALA A 139 -18.85 5.63 -1.63
N VAL A 140 -19.49 5.45 -0.48
CA VAL A 140 -18.86 5.47 0.84
C VAL A 140 -18.26 4.11 1.13
N SER A 141 -16.95 4.07 1.38
CA SER A 141 -16.21 2.85 1.71
C SER A 141 -15.13 3.15 2.76
N ALA A 142 -14.56 2.10 3.34
CA ALA A 142 -13.42 2.21 4.24
C ALA A 142 -12.25 2.88 3.52
N ALA A 143 -11.64 3.83 4.20
CA ALA A 143 -10.44 4.49 3.75
C ALA A 143 -9.50 4.68 4.93
N MET A 144 -8.21 4.46 4.70
CA MET A 144 -7.17 4.71 5.68
C MET A 144 -6.58 6.11 5.47
N VAL A 145 -6.69 6.95 6.49
CA VAL A 145 -6.16 8.33 6.49
C VAL A 145 -4.86 8.35 7.28
N TYR A 146 -3.76 8.79 6.65
CA TYR A 146 -2.48 8.91 7.32
C TYR A 146 -2.47 10.15 8.23
N ASP A 147 -1.92 10.02 9.44
CA ASP A 147 -1.92 11.13 10.41
C ASP A 147 -0.96 12.26 10.03
N HIS A 148 0.10 11.94 9.29
CA HIS A 148 1.21 12.86 9.00
C HIS A 148 1.56 12.96 7.51
N LYS A 149 0.73 12.38 6.63
CA LYS A 149 0.87 12.53 5.18
C LYS A 149 -0.48 12.88 4.58
N ALA A 150 -0.46 13.65 3.50
CA ALA A 150 -1.66 14.01 2.75
C ALA A 150 -2.11 12.84 1.86
N ILE A 151 -2.28 11.66 2.46
CA ILE A 151 -2.60 10.40 1.79
C ILE A 151 -3.89 9.84 2.37
N ILE A 152 -4.77 9.41 1.48
CA ILE A 152 -5.96 8.61 1.79
C ILE A 152 -5.92 7.35 0.93
N ASP A 153 -5.89 6.19 1.56
CA ASP A 153 -5.98 4.90 0.87
C ASP A 153 -7.45 4.46 0.87
N HIS A 154 -8.13 4.49 -0.28
CA HIS A 154 -9.52 4.07 -0.44
C HIS A 154 -9.62 2.59 -0.78
N PHE A 155 -10.48 1.83 -0.08
CA PHE A 155 -10.59 0.39 -0.27
C PHE A 155 -11.93 -0.03 -0.89
N ARG A 156 -11.90 -1.09 -1.70
CA ARG A 156 -13.07 -1.82 -2.17
C ARG A 156 -12.87 -3.32 -2.01
N LYS A 157 -13.97 -4.03 -1.81
CA LYS A 157 -13.98 -5.48 -1.60
C LYS A 157 -13.91 -6.22 -2.93
N VAL A 158 -12.89 -7.05 -3.11
CA VAL A 158 -12.78 -7.98 -4.25
C VAL A 158 -13.46 -9.30 -3.89
N ASP A 159 -13.18 -9.79 -2.69
CA ASP A 159 -13.81 -10.93 -2.02
C ASP A 159 -13.65 -10.80 -0.48
N ASP A 160 -13.96 -11.83 0.29
CA ASP A 160 -13.94 -11.78 1.77
C ASP A 160 -12.54 -11.53 2.36
N ASP A 161 -11.49 -11.84 1.60
CA ASP A 161 -10.09 -11.81 2.07
C ASP A 161 -9.19 -10.93 1.20
N THR A 162 -9.76 -10.26 0.19
CA THR A 162 -9.01 -9.43 -0.75
C THR A 162 -9.66 -8.06 -0.94
N LEU A 163 -8.85 -7.03 -0.80
CA LEU A 163 -9.22 -5.65 -1.10
C LEU A 163 -8.39 -5.11 -2.26
N LEU A 164 -9.01 -4.24 -3.05
CA LEU A 164 -8.31 -3.33 -3.94
C LEU A 164 -8.23 -1.95 -3.28
N GLY A 165 -7.03 -1.39 -3.24
CA GLY A 165 -6.73 -0.07 -2.69
C GLY A 165 -6.34 0.92 -3.78
N ILE A 166 -6.83 2.15 -3.65
CA ILE A 166 -6.36 3.33 -4.37
C ILE A 166 -5.70 4.26 -3.36
N MET A 167 -4.41 4.56 -3.55
CA MET A 167 -3.73 5.61 -2.81
C MET A 167 -3.97 6.95 -3.50
N ASP A 168 -4.74 7.81 -2.84
CA ASP A 168 -4.90 9.22 -3.16
C ASP A 168 -3.89 10.04 -2.36
N LEU A 169 -2.74 10.34 -2.99
CA LEU A 169 -1.76 11.29 -2.47
C LEU A 169 -2.00 12.66 -3.09
N ARG A 170 -2.13 13.69 -2.26
CA ARG A 170 -2.24 15.08 -2.73
C ARG A 170 -1.11 15.44 -3.70
N ASP A 171 -1.46 16.15 -4.77
CA ASP A 171 -0.56 16.66 -5.82
C ASP A 171 0.06 15.57 -6.71
N MET A 172 -0.53 14.37 -6.74
CA MET A 172 -0.16 13.30 -7.65
C MET A 172 -1.07 13.29 -8.89
N ASP A 173 -0.47 13.21 -10.09
CA ASP A 173 -1.20 13.30 -11.37
C ASP A 173 -2.09 12.07 -11.64
N GLN A 174 -1.72 10.91 -11.08
CA GLN A 174 -2.45 9.66 -11.24
C GLN A 174 -2.43 8.86 -9.93
N PRO A 175 -3.53 8.16 -9.58
CA PRO A 175 -3.56 7.33 -8.38
C PRO A 175 -2.63 6.13 -8.49
N TYR A 176 -2.16 5.65 -7.35
CA TYR A 176 -1.42 4.39 -7.25
C TYR A 176 -2.32 3.26 -6.74
N PHE A 177 -2.21 2.08 -7.34
CA PHE A 177 -3.08 0.94 -7.04
C PHE A 177 -2.31 -0.18 -6.37
N PHE A 178 -2.94 -0.81 -5.39
CA PHE A 178 -2.37 -1.91 -4.64
C PHE A 178 -3.45 -2.85 -4.16
N THR A 179 -3.09 -4.08 -3.82
CA THR A 179 -3.98 -5.06 -3.21
C THR A 179 -3.61 -5.28 -1.76
N LEU A 180 -4.60 -5.70 -0.98
CA LEU A 180 -4.42 -6.20 0.38
C LEU A 180 -5.09 -7.56 0.46
N ARG A 181 -4.34 -8.58 0.86
CA ARG A 181 -4.84 -9.93 1.12
C ARG A 181 -4.72 -10.22 2.60
N ARG A 182 -5.78 -10.72 3.22
CA ARG A 182 -5.79 -11.08 4.63
C ARG A 182 -4.77 -12.19 4.88
N ASP A 183 -4.03 -12.06 5.98
CA ASP A 183 -3.12 -13.12 6.46
C ASP A 183 -3.86 -14.39 6.92
#